data_AF-A0A2R6C5C8-F1
#
_entry.id   AF-A0A2R6C5C8-F1
#
_cell.length_a   1.000
_cell.length_b   1.000
_cell.length_c   1.000
_cell.angle_alpha   90.00
_cell.angle_beta   90.00
_cell.angle_gamma   90.00
#
_symmetry.space_group_name_H-M   'P 1'
#
loop_
_entity.id
_entity.type
_entity.pdbx_description
1 polymer ?
#
loop_
_entity_poly.entity_id
_entity_poly.type
_entity_poly.pdbx_seq_one_letter_code
_entity_poly.pdbx_strand_id
1 'polypeptide(L)'
;MPFKKDWSPEELSQFFLNIYDKNSSALLVLNTVSSAEEVYLHLKESGQFKIISDEDLQSQSVYLSYLSSRIVPKERKKKVEKIREALEKRIPIVLVSTQVIEAGVDLDFNYAIRDIGPLDSIIQVAGRCNRNGRMRLGRVDIVRIVRESGKTDFSIVYGQLMEEIMTKLLNGLEEKELGK
;
A
#
# COMPACT_ATOMS: atom_id res chain seq x y z
N MET A 1 13.07 -4.05 11.84
CA MET A 1 13.64 -2.82 11.27
C MET A 1 13.40 -1.72 12.26
N PRO A 2 14.42 -1.09 12.86
CA PRO A 2 14.31 0.35 13.01
C PRO A 2 14.26 0.83 11.56
N PHE A 3 13.20 1.55 11.20
CA PHE A 3 13.05 2.03 9.83
C PHE A 3 14.38 2.58 9.35
N LYS A 4 14.97 1.96 8.32
CA LYS A 4 16.29 2.40 7.81
C LYS A 4 16.25 3.87 7.36
N LYS A 5 15.05 4.34 7.07
CA LYS A 5 14.71 5.67 6.65
C LYS A 5 13.25 5.96 7.02
N ASP A 6 13.00 7.18 7.47
CA ASP A 6 11.68 7.80 7.53
C ASP A 6 11.35 8.39 6.16
N TRP A 7 10.09 8.27 5.74
CA TRP A 7 9.66 8.67 4.40
C TRP A 7 8.65 9.81 4.47
N SER A 8 8.82 10.82 3.62
CA SER A 8 7.67 11.64 3.22
C SER A 8 6.81 10.88 2.19
N PRO A 9 5.53 11.26 2.01
CA PRO A 9 4.70 10.67 0.96
C PRO A 9 5.28 10.89 -0.45
N GLU A 10 5.94 12.03 -0.69
CA GLU A 10 6.70 12.31 -1.92
C GLU A 10 7.87 11.32 -2.12
N GLU A 11 8.72 11.17 -1.11
CA GLU A 11 9.87 10.26 -1.20
C GLU A 11 9.43 8.81 -1.41
N LEU A 12 8.34 8.39 -0.74
CA LEU A 12 7.76 7.08 -0.94
C LEU A 12 7.28 6.90 -2.39
N SER A 13 6.61 7.91 -2.94
CA SER A 13 6.13 7.89 -4.32
C SER A 13 7.29 7.73 -5.31
N GLN A 14 8.36 8.50 -5.13
CA GLN A 14 9.55 8.42 -5.98
C GLN A 14 10.25 7.06 -5.87
N PHE A 15 10.38 6.54 -4.64
CA PHE A 15 10.91 5.21 -4.41
C PHE A 15 10.09 4.14 -5.13
N PHE A 16 8.76 4.17 -4.96
CA PHE A 16 7.87 3.23 -5.62
C PHE A 16 8.01 3.29 -7.15
N LEU A 17 7.99 4.48 -7.74
CA LEU A 17 8.16 4.67 -9.19
C LEU A 17 9.47 4.10 -9.72
N ASN A 18 10.54 4.16 -8.92
CA ASN A 18 11.87 3.66 -9.31
C ASN A 18 11.98 2.13 -9.28
N ILE A 19 11.23 1.46 -8.41
CA ILE A 19 11.35 0.01 -8.21
C ILE A 19 10.18 -0.80 -8.79
N TYR A 20 9.09 -0.13 -9.15
CA TYR A 20 7.85 -0.78 -9.56
C TYR A 20 7.99 -1.49 -10.92
N ASP A 21 7.69 -2.79 -10.94
CA ASP A 21 7.56 -3.56 -12.18
C ASP A 21 6.19 -3.34 -12.80
N LYS A 22 6.17 -2.73 -13.99
CA LYS A 22 4.96 -2.42 -14.75
C LYS A 22 4.17 -3.65 -15.20
N ASN A 23 4.71 -4.85 -15.06
CA ASN A 23 4.01 -6.11 -15.34
C ASN A 23 3.34 -6.71 -14.09
N SER A 24 3.42 -6.04 -12.95
CA SER A 24 2.93 -6.52 -11.66
C SER A 24 1.85 -5.62 -11.09
N SER A 25 0.93 -6.16 -10.29
CA SER A 25 -0.04 -5.35 -9.55
C SER A 25 0.48 -5.05 -8.15
N ALA A 26 0.30 -3.81 -7.69
CA ALA A 26 0.81 -3.33 -6.42
C ALA A 26 -0.26 -2.70 -5.52
N LEU A 27 -0.08 -2.83 -4.22
CA LEU A 27 -0.94 -2.25 -3.19
C LEU A 27 -0.12 -1.35 -2.25
N LEU A 28 -0.46 -0.08 -2.14
CA LEU A 28 0.13 0.85 -1.18
C LEU A 28 -0.91 1.19 -0.13
N VAL A 29 -0.70 0.78 1.12
CA VAL A 29 -1.60 1.05 2.25
C VAL A 29 -0.97 2.02 3.23
N LEU A 30 -1.57 3.19 3.34
CA LEU A 30 -1.11 4.34 4.12
C LEU A 30 -2.06 4.54 5.30
N ASN A 31 -1.54 4.95 6.47
CA ASN A 31 -2.40 5.05 7.65
C ASN A 31 -3.41 6.19 7.57
N THR A 32 -3.08 7.26 6.88
CA THR A 32 -3.92 8.46 6.81
C THR A 32 -4.39 8.74 5.40
N VAL A 33 -5.58 9.34 5.32
CA VAL A 33 -6.16 9.73 4.04
C VAL A 33 -5.29 10.75 3.30
N SER A 34 -4.69 11.70 4.04
CA SER A 34 -3.86 12.75 3.44
C SER A 34 -2.60 12.17 2.79
N SER A 35 -1.88 11.28 3.46
CA SER A 35 -0.67 10.68 2.89
C SER A 35 -1.02 9.75 1.72
N ALA A 36 -2.13 9.01 1.82
CA ALA A 36 -2.62 8.19 0.71
C ALA A 36 -2.99 9.05 -0.51
N GLU A 37 -3.62 10.21 -0.29
CA GLU A 37 -4.01 11.14 -1.35
C GLU A 37 -2.77 11.78 -2.00
N GLU A 38 -1.79 12.22 -1.21
CA GLU A 38 -0.53 12.78 -1.71
C GLU A 38 0.25 11.76 -2.55
N VAL A 39 0.40 10.52 -2.08
CA VAL A 39 1.01 9.43 -2.87
C VAL A 39 0.25 9.22 -4.17
N TYR A 40 -1.08 9.11 -4.12
CA TYR A 40 -1.88 8.91 -5.33
C TYR A 40 -1.72 10.05 -6.34
N LEU A 41 -1.68 11.30 -5.88
CA LEU A 41 -1.50 12.47 -6.74
C LEU A 41 -0.12 12.47 -7.40
N HIS A 42 0.96 12.22 -6.66
CA HIS A 42 2.30 12.10 -7.24
C HIS A 42 2.40 10.95 -8.26
N LEU A 43 1.82 9.80 -7.96
CA LEU A 43 1.77 8.69 -8.92
C LEU A 43 0.96 9.07 -10.17
N LYS A 44 -0.18 9.74 -10.01
CA LYS A 44 -1.00 10.22 -11.13
C LYS A 44 -0.25 11.23 -12.00
N GLU A 45 0.46 12.18 -11.39
CA GLU A 45 1.20 13.24 -12.07
C GLU A 45 2.46 12.73 -12.79
N SER A 46 2.97 11.56 -12.40
CA SER A 46 4.10 10.91 -13.10
C SER A 46 3.82 10.57 -14.57
N GLY A 47 2.55 10.53 -14.98
CA GLY A 47 2.12 10.16 -16.34
C GLY A 47 2.34 8.68 -16.69
N GLN A 48 2.78 7.85 -15.74
CA GLN A 48 3.08 6.43 -15.99
C GLN A 48 1.84 5.51 -15.95
N PHE A 49 0.69 6.02 -15.49
CA PHE A 49 -0.51 5.22 -15.24
C PHE A 49 -1.75 5.83 -15.89
N LYS A 50 -2.66 4.95 -16.35
CA LYS A 50 -4.02 5.35 -16.68
C LYS A 50 -4.88 5.32 -15.42
N ILE A 51 -5.72 6.32 -15.23
CA ILE A 51 -6.65 6.32 -14.10
C ILE A 51 -7.78 5.34 -14.40
N ILE A 52 -8.08 4.47 -13.43
CA ILE A 52 -9.20 3.55 -13.57
C ILE A 52 -10.52 4.33 -13.70
N SER A 53 -11.33 3.93 -14.67
CA SER A 53 -12.61 4.54 -14.99
C SER A 53 -13.64 3.45 -15.30
N ASP A 54 -14.86 3.86 -15.66
CA ASP A 54 -15.91 2.94 -16.10
C ASP A 54 -15.67 2.40 -17.54
N GLU A 55 -14.59 2.83 -18.22
CA GLU A 55 -14.20 2.36 -19.55
C GLU A 55 -13.56 0.95 -19.53
N ASP A 56 -13.45 0.36 -20.71
CA ASP A 56 -12.84 -0.96 -20.87
C ASP A 56 -11.33 -0.94 -20.57
N LEU A 57 -10.89 -1.98 -19.86
CA LEU A 57 -9.49 -2.16 -19.49
C LEU A 57 -8.68 -2.65 -20.69
N GLN A 58 -7.53 -2.01 -20.92
CA GLN A 58 -6.64 -2.28 -22.04
C GLN A 58 -5.41 -3.07 -21.57
N SER A 59 -5.12 -4.21 -22.21
CA SER A 59 -4.11 -5.18 -21.75
C SER A 59 -2.66 -4.67 -21.71
N GLN A 60 -2.35 -3.54 -22.36
CA GLN A 60 -1.00 -2.96 -22.41
C GLN A 60 -0.84 -1.70 -21.54
N SER A 61 -1.79 -1.44 -20.65
CA SER A 61 -1.76 -0.27 -19.77
C SER A 61 -1.62 -0.68 -18.31
N VAL A 62 -0.95 0.16 -17.52
CA VAL A 62 -0.95 0.05 -16.06
C VAL A 62 -1.99 1.02 -15.53
N TYR A 63 -2.91 0.52 -14.71
CA TYR A 63 -3.95 1.34 -14.12
C TYR A 63 -3.58 1.81 -12.71
N LEU A 64 -4.06 2.99 -12.33
CA LEU A 64 -3.94 3.54 -10.99
C LEU A 64 -5.34 3.79 -10.42
N SER A 65 -5.53 3.36 -9.16
CA SER A 65 -6.77 3.57 -8.42
C SER A 65 -6.47 4.08 -7.01
N TYR A 66 -7.50 4.68 -6.42
CA TYR A 66 -7.48 5.21 -5.06
C TYR A 66 -8.72 4.79 -4.29
N LEU A 67 -8.51 4.31 -3.06
CA LEU A 67 -9.56 3.94 -2.12
C LEU A 67 -9.31 4.49 -0.71
N SER A 68 -10.24 5.26 -0.17
CA SER A 68 -10.21 5.67 1.23
C SER A 68 -11.61 5.72 1.83
N SER A 69 -11.68 6.00 3.13
CA SER A 69 -12.95 6.19 3.85
C SER A 69 -13.76 7.40 3.34
N ARG A 70 -13.12 8.33 2.62
CA ARG A 70 -13.78 9.51 2.03
C ARG A 70 -14.56 9.20 0.74
N ILE A 71 -14.40 8.00 0.17
CA ILE A 71 -15.13 7.59 -1.03
C ILE A 71 -16.50 7.03 -0.62
N VAL A 72 -17.55 7.51 -1.29
CA VAL A 72 -18.94 7.08 -1.06
C VAL A 72 -19.04 5.55 -1.24
N PRO A 73 -19.76 4.81 -0.37
CA PRO A 73 -19.81 3.35 -0.42
C PRO A 73 -20.18 2.76 -1.79
N LYS A 74 -21.13 3.38 -2.49
CA LYS A 74 -21.55 2.96 -3.84
C LYS A 74 -20.41 3.06 -4.86
N GLU A 75 -19.65 4.16 -4.83
CA GLU A 75 -18.50 4.38 -5.72
C GLU A 75 -17.33 3.50 -5.33
N ARG A 76 -17.08 3.32 -4.04
CA ARG A 76 -16.08 2.38 -3.52
C ARG A 76 -16.34 0.97 -4.04
N LYS A 77 -17.59 0.50 -3.99
CA LYS A 77 -17.98 -0.81 -4.54
C LYS A 77 -17.65 -0.90 -6.02
N LYS A 78 -18.05 0.08 -6.84
CA LYS A 78 -17.74 0.13 -8.28
C LYS A 78 -16.23 0.05 -8.54
N LYS A 79 -15.43 0.85 -7.85
CA LYS A 79 -13.97 0.84 -7.97
C LYS A 79 -13.38 -0.52 -7.62
N VAL A 80 -13.83 -1.12 -6.51
CA VAL A 80 -13.40 -2.47 -6.10
C VAL A 80 -13.72 -3.52 -7.16
N GLU A 81 -14.92 -3.50 -7.74
CA GLU A 81 -15.26 -4.41 -8.84
C GLU A 81 -14.34 -4.22 -10.05
N LYS A 82 -14.03 -2.97 -10.42
CA LYS A 82 -13.16 -2.70 -11.57
C LYS A 82 -11.70 -3.07 -11.32
N ILE A 83 -11.22 -2.88 -10.09
CA ILE A 83 -9.90 -3.38 -9.65
C ILE A 83 -9.87 -4.91 -9.72
N ARG A 84 -10.92 -5.59 -9.25
CA ARG A 84 -11.03 -7.05 -9.33
C ARG A 84 -10.95 -7.54 -10.77
N GLU A 85 -11.72 -6.92 -11.67
CA GLU A 85 -11.70 -7.25 -13.09
C GLU A 85 -10.29 -7.10 -13.69
N ALA A 86 -9.56 -6.04 -13.34
CA ALA A 86 -8.17 -5.85 -13.78
C ALA A 86 -7.26 -6.98 -13.30
N LEU A 87 -7.33 -7.32 -12.01
CA LEU A 87 -6.54 -8.39 -11.41
C LEU A 87 -6.85 -9.76 -12.04
N GLU A 88 -8.12 -10.08 -12.26
CA GLU A 88 -8.57 -11.33 -12.90
C GLU A 88 -8.07 -11.43 -14.36
N LYS A 89 -8.11 -10.32 -15.09
CA LYS A 89 -7.58 -10.21 -16.46
C LYS A 89 -6.05 -10.10 -16.51
N ARG A 90 -5.36 -10.11 -15.37
CA ARG A 90 -3.91 -9.89 -15.22
C ARG A 90 -3.43 -8.60 -15.87
N ILE A 91 -4.28 -7.57 -15.82
CA ILE A 91 -3.94 -6.22 -16.24
C ILE A 91 -3.29 -5.53 -15.03
N PRO A 92 -2.03 -5.06 -15.14
CA PRO A 92 -1.32 -4.45 -14.04
C PRO A 92 -2.08 -3.26 -13.44
N ILE A 93 -2.21 -3.26 -12.12
CA ILE A 93 -2.89 -2.19 -11.38
C ILE A 93 -2.15 -1.83 -10.10
N VAL A 94 -2.03 -0.52 -9.87
CA VAL A 94 -1.57 0.06 -8.61
C VAL A 94 -2.79 0.59 -7.85
N LEU A 95 -2.99 0.10 -6.63
CA LEU A 95 -4.00 0.61 -5.72
C LEU A 95 -3.32 1.35 -4.58
N VAL A 96 -3.60 2.65 -4.45
CA VAL A 96 -3.27 3.42 -3.24
C VAL A 96 -4.50 3.44 -2.34
N SER A 97 -4.34 3.05 -1.08
CA SER A 97 -5.47 2.95 -0.16
C SER A 97 -5.13 3.32 1.28
N THR A 98 -6.15 3.62 2.06
CA THR A 98 -6.08 3.53 3.52
C THR A 98 -6.51 2.13 3.98
N GLN A 99 -6.73 1.93 5.29
CA GLN A 99 -7.15 0.66 5.89
C GLN A 99 -8.53 0.15 5.42
N VAL A 100 -9.20 0.81 4.48
CA VAL A 100 -10.51 0.38 3.95
C VAL A 100 -10.46 -0.93 3.17
N ILE A 101 -9.28 -1.37 2.74
CA ILE A 101 -9.08 -2.65 2.06
C ILE A 101 -9.16 -3.86 3.01
N GLU A 102 -8.98 -3.63 4.32
CA GLU A 102 -8.75 -4.68 5.32
C GLU A 102 -10.01 -5.51 5.64
N ALA A 103 -11.21 -4.92 5.50
CA ALA A 103 -12.47 -5.60 5.81
C ALA A 103 -13.23 -6.06 4.54
N GLY A 104 -13.14 -7.35 4.22
CA GLY A 104 -14.07 -8.03 3.30
C GLY A 104 -13.83 -7.84 1.80
N VAL A 105 -12.70 -7.25 1.39
CA VAL A 105 -12.33 -7.10 -0.02
C VAL A 105 -11.25 -8.12 -0.38
N ASP A 106 -11.61 -9.14 -1.16
CA ASP A 106 -10.70 -10.20 -1.63
C ASP A 106 -10.00 -9.76 -2.92
N LEU A 107 -8.85 -9.07 -2.78
CA LEU A 107 -7.99 -8.63 -3.88
C LEU A 107 -6.54 -9.03 -3.58
N ASP A 108 -5.91 -9.70 -4.53
CA ASP A 108 -4.54 -10.20 -4.39
C ASP A 108 -3.57 -9.37 -5.25
N PHE A 109 -2.43 -9.01 -4.66
CA PHE A 109 -1.39 -8.20 -5.33
C PHE A 109 -0.04 -8.94 -5.33
N ASN A 110 0.86 -8.54 -6.23
CA ASN A 110 2.21 -9.10 -6.33
C ASN A 110 3.18 -8.42 -5.36
N TYR A 111 2.94 -7.14 -5.11
CA TYR A 111 3.78 -6.29 -4.28
C TYR A 111 2.89 -5.44 -3.36
N ALA A 112 3.28 -5.29 -2.10
CA ALA A 112 2.71 -4.26 -1.25
C ALA A 112 3.76 -3.38 -0.59
N ILE A 113 3.37 -2.12 -0.38
CA ILE A 113 3.98 -1.24 0.59
C ILE A 113 2.94 -0.95 1.66
N ARG A 114 3.31 -1.12 2.93
CA ARG A 114 2.46 -0.79 4.07
C ARG A 114 3.19 0.20 4.96
N ASP A 115 2.57 1.36 5.18
CA ASP A 115 2.98 2.24 6.28
C ASP A 115 2.83 1.48 7.60
N ILE A 116 3.78 1.64 8.52
CA ILE A 116 3.80 0.91 9.78
C ILE A 116 2.46 1.08 10.48
N GLY A 117 1.89 -0.03 10.94
CA GLY A 117 0.65 -0.03 11.70
C GLY A 117 0.72 -1.09 12.80
N PRO A 118 -0.37 -1.27 13.55
CA PRO A 118 -0.55 -2.43 14.40
C PRO A 118 -0.21 -3.74 13.66
N LEU A 119 0.34 -4.71 14.38
CA LEU A 119 0.86 -5.96 13.80
C LEU A 119 -0.19 -6.72 12.99
N ASP A 120 -1.43 -6.74 13.47
CA ASP A 120 -2.57 -7.36 12.78
C ASP A 120 -2.88 -6.71 11.43
N SER A 121 -2.84 -5.38 11.33
CA SER A 121 -2.97 -4.66 10.04
C SER A 121 -1.84 -5.03 9.08
N ILE A 122 -0.60 -5.12 9.56
CA ILE A 122 0.56 -5.56 8.74
C ILE A 122 0.34 -6.98 8.21
N ILE A 123 -0.05 -7.92 9.08
CA ILE A 123 -0.30 -9.32 8.71
C ILE A 123 -1.45 -9.42 7.71
N GLN A 124 -2.51 -8.63 7.87
CA GLN A 124 -3.65 -8.63 6.95
C GLN A 124 -3.23 -8.19 5.54
N VAL A 125 -2.46 -7.11 5.41
CA VAL A 125 -1.94 -6.65 4.11
C VAL A 125 -0.96 -7.65 3.52
N ALA A 126 -0.10 -8.24 4.35
CA ALA A 126 0.77 -9.32 3.90
C ALA A 126 -0.02 -10.53 3.39
N GLY A 127 -1.16 -10.86 3.99
CA GLY A 127 -2.05 -11.93 3.50
C GLY A 127 -2.68 -11.66 2.13
N ARG A 128 -2.75 -10.39 1.70
CA ARG A 128 -3.19 -9.97 0.35
C ARG A 128 -2.06 -9.97 -0.68
N CYS A 129 -0.84 -10.15 -0.23
CA CYS A 129 0.33 -10.36 -1.07
C CYS A 129 0.76 -11.81 -0.93
N ASN A 130 0.42 -12.64 -1.93
CA ASN A 130 0.80 -14.06 -2.05
C ASN A 130 -0.24 -15.12 -1.63
N ARG A 131 -1.43 -15.13 -2.25
CA ARG A 131 -2.40 -16.24 -2.08
C ARG A 131 -2.36 -17.33 -3.17
N ASN A 132 -1.55 -17.17 -4.22
CA ASN A 132 -1.61 -18.06 -5.40
C ASN A 132 -0.43 -19.02 -5.60
N GLY A 133 0.59 -19.04 -4.73
CA GLY A 133 1.66 -20.06 -4.73
C GLY A 133 2.47 -20.23 -6.03
N ARG A 134 2.26 -19.35 -7.02
CA ARG A 134 2.77 -19.48 -8.40
C ARG A 134 3.89 -18.48 -8.74
N MET A 135 4.18 -17.52 -7.87
CA MET A 135 5.38 -16.67 -7.97
C MET A 135 6.14 -16.70 -6.65
N ARG A 136 7.48 -16.61 -6.74
CA ARG A 136 8.39 -16.36 -5.60
C ARG A 136 7.75 -15.30 -4.69
N LEU A 137 7.44 -15.69 -3.45
CA LEU A 137 7.11 -14.85 -2.29
C LEU A 137 6.68 -13.41 -2.64
N GLY A 138 5.37 -13.11 -2.54
CA GLY A 138 4.89 -11.73 -2.63
C GLY A 138 5.70 -10.82 -1.69
N ARG A 139 6.20 -9.71 -2.22
CA ARG A 139 7.05 -8.80 -1.48
C ARG A 139 6.18 -7.80 -0.71
N VAL A 140 6.49 -7.60 0.56
CA VAL A 140 5.84 -6.59 1.39
C VAL A 140 6.93 -5.72 2.01
N ASP A 141 6.94 -4.44 1.67
CA ASP A 141 7.84 -3.47 2.29
C ASP A 141 7.07 -2.69 3.36
N ILE A 142 7.61 -2.66 4.59
CA ILE A 142 7.06 -1.84 5.67
C ILE A 142 7.84 -0.52 5.72
N VAL A 143 7.13 0.60 5.63
CA VAL A 143 7.69 1.95 5.65
C VAL A 143 7.17 2.73 6.85
N ARG A 144 7.84 3.80 7.25
CA ARG A 144 7.34 4.73 8.27
C ARG A 144 7.18 6.11 7.65
N ILE A 145 5.93 6.57 7.58
CA ILE A 145 5.61 7.88 7.03
C ILE A 145 5.71 8.95 8.11
N VAL A 146 6.51 9.98 7.81
CA VAL A 146 6.72 11.14 8.65
C VAL A 146 6.32 12.40 7.89
N ARG A 147 5.53 13.25 8.53
CA ARG A 147 5.08 14.52 7.96
C ARG A 147 6.10 15.62 8.22
N GLU A 148 5.97 16.73 7.51
CA GLU A 148 6.76 17.96 7.74
C GLU A 148 6.73 18.44 9.20
N SER A 149 5.61 18.20 9.91
CA SER A 149 5.48 18.51 11.34
C SER A 149 6.35 17.65 12.28
N GLY A 150 7.06 16.65 11.76
CA GLY A 150 7.83 15.66 12.53
C GLY A 150 6.98 14.55 13.14
N LYS A 151 5.65 14.64 13.08
CA LYS A 151 4.76 13.56 13.52
C LYS A 151 4.69 12.46 12.47
N THR A 152 4.65 11.22 12.96
CA THR A 152 4.44 10.05 12.12
C THR A 152 2.95 9.84 11.86
N ASP A 153 2.62 9.27 10.72
CA ASP A 153 1.25 8.88 10.42
C ASP A 153 0.72 7.83 11.42
N PHE A 154 1.60 6.96 11.92
CA PHE A 154 1.26 6.02 12.99
C PHE A 154 0.81 6.74 14.26
N SER A 155 1.63 7.67 14.79
CA SER A 155 1.31 8.38 16.04
C SER A 155 0.01 9.18 15.95
N ILE A 156 -0.31 9.70 14.76
CA ILE A 156 -1.54 10.43 14.49
C ILE A 156 -2.78 9.52 14.60
N VAL A 157 -2.69 8.28 14.12
CA VAL A 157 -3.84 7.36 14.03
C VAL A 157 -3.97 6.48 15.27
N TYR A 158 -2.86 5.96 15.79
CA TYR A 158 -2.84 4.93 16.83
C TYR A 158 -2.21 5.42 18.15
N GLY A 159 -1.60 6.61 18.16
CA GLY A 159 -0.95 7.20 19.32
C GLY A 159 0.54 6.84 19.44
N GLN A 160 1.29 7.73 20.08
CA GLN A 160 2.75 7.63 20.22
C GLN A 160 3.21 6.42 21.04
N LEU A 161 2.50 6.08 22.12
CA LEU A 161 2.86 4.91 22.96
C LEU A 161 2.81 3.60 22.14
N MET A 162 1.77 3.45 21.31
CA MET A 162 1.63 2.26 20.47
C MET A 162 2.75 2.20 19.43
N GLU A 163 3.15 3.34 18.86
CA GLU A 163 4.28 3.42 17.94
C GLU A 163 5.59 2.99 18.61
N GLU A 164 5.86 3.43 19.83
CA GLU A 164 7.04 3.03 20.59
C GLU A 164 7.09 1.52 20.84
N ILE A 165 5.95 0.93 21.22
CA ILE A 165 5.83 -0.52 21.42
C ILE A 165 6.07 -1.27 20.11
N MET A 166 5.42 -0.87 19.03
CA MET A 166 5.57 -1.51 17.71
C MET A 166 7.00 -1.39 17.19
N THR A 167 7.65 -0.24 17.35
CA THR A 167 9.04 -0.04 16.96
C THR A 167 9.97 -0.97 17.74
N LYS A 168 9.80 -1.08 19.07
CA LYS A 168 10.57 -2.02 19.89
C LYS A 168 10.35 -3.47 19.48
N LEU A 169 9.11 -3.86 19.20
CA LEU A 169 8.78 -5.21 18.74
C LEU A 169 9.48 -5.55 17.41
N LEU A 170 9.41 -4.64 16.43
CA LEU A 170 10.04 -4.81 15.12
C LEU A 170 11.58 -4.83 15.19
N ASN A 171 12.18 -4.13 16.16
CA ASN A 171 13.63 -4.18 16.41
C ASN A 171 14.03 -5.53 17.04
N GLY A 172 13.28 -5.98 18.06
CA GLY A 172 13.58 -7.24 18.74
C GLY A 172 13.39 -8.49 17.86
N LEU A 173 12.57 -8.42 16.81
CA LEU A 173 12.44 -9.48 15.81
C LEU A 173 13.70 -9.60 14.92
N GLU A 174 14.31 -8.47 14.55
CA GLU A 174 15.54 -8.47 13.73
C GLU A 174 16.74 -9.06 14.46
N GLU A 175 16.95 -8.69 15.73
CA GLU A 175 18.06 -9.21 16.53
C GLU A 175 18.04 -10.74 16.62
N LYS A 176 16.85 -11.35 16.59
CA LYS A 176 16.68 -12.81 16.58
C LYS A 176 16.89 -13.45 15.21
N GLU A 177 16.68 -12.73 14.11
CA GLU A 177 16.94 -13.21 12.75
C GLU A 177 18.42 -13.09 12.36
N LEU A 178 19.11 -12.03 12.82
CA LEU A 178 20.55 -11.81 12.63
C LEU A 178 21.43 -12.63 13.60
N GLY A 179 20.85 -13.17 14.67
CA GLY A 179 21.51 -14.03 15.65
C GLY A 179 21.48 -15.53 15.32
N LYS A 180 21.17 -15.91 14.07
CA LYS A 180 21.19 -17.29 13.57
C LYS A 180 22.23 -17.50 12.47
#